data_AF-A0A0U5GR79-F1
#
_entry.id   AF-A0A0U5GR79-F1
#
_cell.length_a   1.000
_cell.length_b   1.000
_cell.length_c   1.000
_cell.angle_alpha   90.00
_cell.angle_beta   90.00
_cell.angle_gamma   90.00
#
_symmetry.space_group_name_H-M   'P 1'
#
loop_
_entity.id
_entity.type
_entity.pdbx_description
1 polymer ?
#
loop_
_entity_poly.entity_id
_entity_poly.type
_entity_poly.pdbx_seq_one_letter_code
_entity_poly.pdbx_strand_id
1 'polypeptide(L)'
;MRGLDEDKSFNMLVSRVACVGKLGHKNIGYSGPLSRQLLSYRSLVSEVRSTLRNLIEIVLVGLLLSGDANRERNDWTELGISLPFIDDNDCGLGIAVRTYLDDLPLQEDATSPDARQEVKAKGKEWFQHSDSFTGNLDRAFKLWDAVYKGSQSAGKEFKDGKIWANANKWLSERR
;
A
#
# COMPACT_ATOMS: atom_id res chain seq x y z
N MET A 1 6.15 -17.58 6.27
CA MET A 1 6.70 -16.92 5.07
C MET A 1 7.47 -17.99 4.34
N ARG A 2 7.08 -18.28 3.09
CA ARG A 2 7.61 -19.42 2.31
C ARG A 2 8.69 -18.93 1.33
N GLY A 3 9.53 -19.84 0.83
CA GLY A 3 10.65 -19.51 -0.07
C GLY A 3 11.99 -19.26 0.60
N LEU A 4 12.97 -18.80 -0.18
CA LEU A 4 14.31 -18.43 0.31
C LEU A 4 14.22 -17.14 1.16
N ASP A 5 15.23 -16.89 2.00
CA ASP A 5 15.21 -15.70 2.88
C ASP A 5 15.20 -14.38 2.10
N GLU A 6 15.76 -14.39 0.89
CA GLU A 6 15.69 -13.26 -0.03
C GLU A 6 14.27 -13.04 -0.58
N ASP A 7 13.57 -14.10 -0.98
CA ASP A 7 12.16 -14.04 -1.43
C ASP A 7 11.25 -13.50 -0.33
N LYS A 8 11.45 -13.93 0.91
CA LYS A 8 10.70 -13.45 2.08
C LYS A 8 10.93 -11.95 2.29
N SER A 9 12.16 -11.50 2.10
CA SER A 9 12.55 -10.10 2.24
C SER A 9 11.91 -9.22 1.15
N PHE A 10 11.92 -9.69 -0.10
CA PHE A 10 11.25 -8.99 -1.21
C PHE A 10 9.73 -8.98 -1.06
N ASN A 11 9.11 -10.10 -0.69
CA ASN A 11 7.68 -10.16 -0.40
C ASN A 11 7.31 -9.16 0.71
N MET A 12 8.06 -9.13 1.83
CA MET A 12 7.83 -8.16 2.90
C MET A 12 7.95 -6.72 2.42
N LEU A 13 8.94 -6.41 1.57
CA LEU A 13 9.14 -5.06 1.05
C LEU A 13 7.94 -4.62 0.18
N VAL A 14 7.53 -5.46 -0.77
CA VAL A 14 6.39 -5.17 -1.66
C VAL A 14 5.09 -5.05 -0.84
N SER A 15 4.88 -5.92 0.14
CA SER A 15 3.72 -5.89 1.03
C SER A 15 3.67 -4.64 1.91
N ARG A 16 4.82 -4.14 2.38
CA ARG A 16 4.91 -2.88 3.14
C ARG A 16 4.57 -1.67 2.26
N VAL A 17 5.04 -1.64 1.02
CA VAL A 17 4.67 -0.59 0.05
C VAL A 17 3.15 -0.58 -0.16
N ALA A 18 2.55 -1.76 -0.28
CA ALA A 18 1.10 -1.91 -0.42
C ALA A 18 0.29 -1.40 0.79
N CYS A 19 0.86 -1.35 2.01
CA CYS A 19 0.21 -0.73 3.18
C CYS A 19 0.03 0.80 3.06
N VAL A 20 0.62 1.45 2.06
CA VAL A 20 0.37 2.87 1.76
C VAL A 20 -0.93 3.05 0.95
N GLY A 21 -1.50 1.97 0.43
CA GLY A 21 -2.83 1.95 -0.18
C GLY A 21 -3.91 1.43 0.76
N LYS A 22 -5.14 1.36 0.24
CA LYS A 22 -6.32 0.82 0.94
C LYS A 22 -6.90 -0.35 0.15
N LEU A 23 -7.36 -1.38 0.85
CA LEU A 23 -8.07 -2.49 0.23
C LEU A 23 -9.49 -2.06 -0.17
N GLY A 24 -9.87 -2.24 -1.44
CA GLY A 24 -11.25 -2.12 -1.89
C GLY A 24 -12.07 -3.29 -1.35
N HIS A 25 -13.01 -2.98 -0.44
CA HIS A 25 -13.77 -3.95 0.33
C HIS A 25 -15.13 -3.34 0.75
N LYS A 26 -16.15 -4.19 0.87
CA LYS A 26 -17.49 -3.81 1.34
C LYS A 26 -17.45 -3.26 2.77
N ASN A 27 -18.35 -2.34 3.12
CA ASN A 27 -18.38 -1.73 4.46
C ASN A 27 -19.03 -2.66 5.52
N ILE A 28 -18.46 -3.85 5.72
CA ILE A 28 -19.00 -4.91 6.61
C ILE A 28 -17.94 -5.44 7.60
N GLY A 29 -16.86 -4.68 7.81
CA GLY A 29 -15.72 -5.08 8.63
C GLY A 29 -14.73 -5.99 7.87
N TYR A 30 -13.46 -5.95 8.27
CA TYR A 30 -12.42 -6.74 7.60
C TYR A 30 -12.58 -8.24 7.88
N SER A 31 -12.70 -9.02 6.80
CA SER A 31 -12.74 -10.48 6.85
C SER A 31 -11.63 -11.05 5.95
N GLY A 32 -10.50 -11.38 6.55
CA GLY A 32 -9.35 -11.94 5.87
C GLY A 32 -8.23 -12.34 6.85
N PRO A 33 -7.11 -12.88 6.34
CA PRO A 33 -5.99 -13.27 7.18
C PRO A 33 -5.39 -12.06 7.94
N LEU A 34 -4.69 -12.32 9.04
CA LEU A 34 -4.03 -11.30 9.84
C LEU A 34 -2.51 -11.46 9.75
N SER A 35 -1.78 -10.33 9.78
CA SER A 35 -0.33 -10.32 9.85
C SER A 35 0.14 -9.34 10.92
N ARG A 36 0.69 -9.87 12.02
CA ARG A 36 1.24 -9.05 13.12
C ARG A 36 2.26 -8.04 12.61
N GLN A 37 3.13 -8.44 11.67
CA GLN A 37 4.16 -7.56 11.12
C GLN A 37 3.57 -6.39 10.32
N LEU A 38 2.54 -6.64 9.50
CA LEU A 38 1.91 -5.58 8.70
C LEU A 38 0.98 -4.70 9.53
N LEU A 39 0.34 -5.27 10.56
CA LEU A 39 -0.41 -4.51 11.57
C LEU A 39 0.51 -3.56 12.34
N SER A 40 1.67 -4.02 12.79
CA SER A 40 2.66 -3.15 13.44
C SER A 40 3.19 -2.07 12.48
N TYR A 41 3.44 -2.42 11.21
CA TYR A 41 3.88 -1.45 10.21
C TYR A 41 2.82 -0.38 9.91
N ARG A 42 1.52 -0.75 9.95
CA ARG A 42 0.41 0.19 9.80
C ARG A 42 0.40 1.28 10.86
N SER A 43 0.86 1.01 12.09
CA SER A 43 1.02 2.07 13.09
C SER A 43 2.01 3.15 12.65
N LEU A 44 3.11 2.78 11.97
CA LEU A 44 4.08 3.73 11.45
C LEU A 44 3.48 4.57 10.29
N VAL A 45 2.75 3.92 9.39
CA VAL A 45 2.08 4.62 8.27
C VAL A 45 1.03 5.60 8.81
N SER A 46 0.23 5.16 9.79
CA SER A 46 -0.80 5.97 10.46
C SER A 46 -0.19 7.20 11.13
N GLU A 47 0.93 7.05 11.84
CA GLU A 47 1.62 8.15 12.52
C GLU A 47 2.15 9.20 11.53
N VAL A 48 2.78 8.75 10.43
CA VAL A 48 3.28 9.66 9.38
C VAL A 48 2.11 10.42 8.73
N ARG A 49 1.00 9.73 8.43
CA ARG A 49 -0.19 10.36 7.83
C ARG A 49 -0.84 11.37 8.77
N SER A 50 -0.98 11.03 10.04
CA SER A 50 -1.48 11.93 11.09
C SER A 50 -0.60 13.18 11.22
N THR A 51 0.72 13.00 11.22
CA THR A 51 1.66 14.14 11.26
C THR A 51 1.55 15.02 10.02
N LEU A 52 1.43 14.43 8.82
CA LEU A 52 1.21 15.17 7.58
C LEU A 52 -0.12 15.91 7.58
N ARG A 53 -1.18 15.30 8.13
CA ARG A 53 -2.49 15.94 8.31
C ARG A 53 -2.36 17.18 9.20
N ASN A 54 -1.76 17.03 10.37
CA ASN A 54 -1.54 18.13 11.31
C ASN A 54 -0.73 19.27 10.68
N LEU A 55 0.33 18.94 9.94
CA LEU A 55 1.15 19.94 9.24
C LEU A 55 0.31 20.74 8.24
N ILE A 56 -0.51 20.08 7.44
CA ILE A 56 -1.34 20.74 6.43
C ILE A 56 -2.40 21.64 7.08
N GLU A 57 -3.01 21.19 8.17
CA GLU A 57 -3.96 22.01 8.94
C GLU A 57 -3.28 23.25 9.55
N ILE A 58 -2.07 23.11 10.10
CA ILE A 58 -1.30 24.24 10.63
C ILE A 58 -0.93 25.23 9.51
N VAL A 59 -0.51 24.73 8.33
CA VAL A 59 -0.22 25.58 7.17
C VAL A 59 -1.48 26.34 6.73
N LEU A 60 -2.63 25.68 6.66
CA LEU A 60 -3.91 26.32 6.32
C LEU A 60 -4.28 27.41 7.34
N VAL A 61 -4.16 27.11 8.64
CA VAL A 61 -4.39 28.09 9.71
C VAL A 61 -3.43 29.28 9.57
N GLY A 62 -2.16 29.04 9.25
CA GLY A 62 -1.18 30.08 8.97
C GLY A 62 -1.61 30.99 7.83
N LEU A 63 -2.00 30.43 6.68
CA LEU A 63 -2.48 31.20 5.53
C LEU A 63 -3.71 32.06 5.88
N LEU A 64 -4.65 31.48 6.62
CA LEU A 64 -5.83 32.19 7.08
C LEU A 64 -5.44 33.34 8.02
N LEU A 65 -4.63 33.10 9.05
CA LEU A 65 -4.26 34.11 10.05
C LEU A 65 -3.35 35.23 9.51
N SER A 66 -2.50 34.93 8.53
CA SER A 66 -1.67 35.93 7.85
C SER A 66 -2.47 36.79 6.86
N GLY A 67 -3.65 36.35 6.45
CA GLY A 67 -4.47 37.06 5.45
C GLY A 67 -4.12 36.68 4.01
N ASP A 68 -3.30 35.64 3.83
CA ASP A 68 -2.92 35.08 2.53
C ASP A 68 -4.02 34.20 1.91
N ALA A 69 -5.13 34.01 2.64
CA ALA A 69 -6.32 33.29 2.18
C ALA A 69 -7.60 34.05 2.53
N ASN A 70 -8.64 33.91 1.69
CA ASN A 70 -9.95 34.50 1.94
C ASN A 70 -10.59 33.91 3.23
N ARG A 71 -11.05 34.79 4.13
CA ARG A 71 -11.73 34.43 5.38
C ARG A 71 -13.25 34.57 5.30
N GLU A 72 -13.77 35.31 4.32
CA GLU A 72 -15.20 35.45 4.10
C GLU A 72 -15.72 34.17 3.43
N ARG A 73 -15.99 33.17 4.27
CA ARG A 73 -16.31 31.80 3.88
C ARG A 73 -17.42 31.22 4.75
N ASN A 74 -18.21 30.33 4.18
CA ASN A 74 -19.29 29.58 4.84
C ASN A 74 -19.11 28.06 4.73
N ASP A 75 -18.01 27.59 4.13
CA ASP A 75 -17.72 26.19 3.76
C ASP A 75 -16.60 25.57 4.62
N TRP A 76 -16.52 25.93 5.90
CA TRP A 76 -15.43 25.53 6.80
C TRP A 76 -15.33 24.00 6.97
N THR A 77 -16.47 23.32 7.02
CA THR A 77 -16.53 21.86 7.17
C THR A 77 -16.04 21.18 5.89
N GLU A 78 -16.49 21.65 4.73
CA GLU A 78 -16.09 21.14 3.42
C GLU A 78 -14.58 21.36 3.20
N LEU A 79 -14.06 22.53 3.58
CA LEU A 79 -12.63 22.83 3.54
C LEU A 79 -11.84 21.82 4.37
N GLY A 80 -12.24 21.58 5.62
CA GLY A 80 -11.60 20.61 6.50
C GLY A 80 -11.64 19.17 5.93
N ILE A 81 -12.77 18.74 5.38
CA ILE A 81 -12.92 17.41 4.78
C ILE A 81 -12.10 17.28 3.49
N SER A 82 -11.97 18.35 2.71
CA SER A 82 -11.24 18.35 1.43
C SER A 82 -9.73 18.22 1.58
N LEU A 83 -9.19 18.52 2.77
CA LEU A 83 -7.76 18.37 3.06
C LEU A 83 -7.36 16.88 2.95
N PRO A 84 -6.15 16.58 2.44
CA PRO A 84 -5.67 15.20 2.32
C PRO A 84 -5.49 14.56 3.71
N PHE A 85 -5.32 13.23 3.70
CA PHE A 85 -5.03 12.40 4.89
C PHE A 85 -6.14 12.32 5.95
N ILE A 86 -7.39 12.69 5.62
CA ILE A 86 -8.53 12.54 6.54
C ILE A 86 -8.81 11.07 6.88
N ASP A 87 -8.84 10.21 5.86
CA ASP A 87 -9.01 8.77 6.03
C ASP A 87 -7.66 8.11 6.27
N ASP A 88 -7.57 7.21 7.25
CA ASP A 88 -6.38 6.40 7.42
C ASP A 88 -6.35 5.23 6.43
N ASN A 89 -5.15 4.74 6.14
CA ASN A 89 -4.98 3.51 5.40
C ASN A 89 -5.07 2.31 6.35
N ASP A 90 -5.61 1.19 5.85
CA ASP A 90 -5.50 -0.10 6.50
C ASP A 90 -4.27 -0.87 5.99
N CYS A 91 -3.90 -1.95 6.68
CA CYS A 91 -2.90 -2.89 6.16
C CYS A 91 -3.50 -3.97 5.26
N GLY A 92 -4.79 -3.92 4.94
CA GLY A 92 -5.51 -4.97 4.23
C GLY A 92 -4.94 -5.21 2.85
N LEU A 93 -4.58 -4.13 2.13
CA LEU A 93 -3.95 -4.24 0.82
C LEU A 93 -2.57 -4.92 0.89
N GLY A 94 -1.77 -4.57 1.91
CA GLY A 94 -0.50 -5.22 2.17
C GLY A 94 -0.63 -6.69 2.52
N ILE A 95 -1.67 -7.06 3.28
CA ILE A 95 -1.96 -8.46 3.61
C ILE A 95 -2.39 -9.21 2.34
N ALA A 96 -3.25 -8.63 1.49
CA ALA A 96 -3.67 -9.24 0.23
C ALA A 96 -2.49 -9.56 -0.70
N VAL A 97 -1.58 -8.59 -0.89
CA VAL A 97 -0.33 -8.77 -1.64
C VAL A 97 0.52 -9.87 -1.03
N ARG A 98 0.69 -9.84 0.30
CA ARG A 98 1.47 -10.84 1.00
C ARG A 98 0.90 -12.24 0.81
N THR A 99 -0.40 -12.41 1.00
CA THR A 99 -1.09 -13.70 0.86
C THR A 99 -0.91 -14.26 -0.55
N TYR A 100 -1.07 -13.42 -1.58
CA TYR A 100 -0.80 -13.81 -2.96
C TYR A 100 0.65 -14.29 -3.16
N LEU A 101 1.63 -13.50 -2.72
CA LEU A 101 3.05 -13.81 -2.90
C LEU A 101 3.56 -14.96 -2.00
N ASP A 102 2.92 -15.23 -0.86
CA ASP A 102 3.21 -16.39 0.01
C ASP A 102 2.59 -17.71 -0.54
N ASP A 103 1.53 -17.63 -1.35
CA ASP A 103 0.84 -18.79 -1.92
C ASP A 103 1.38 -19.19 -3.31
N LEU A 104 1.84 -18.22 -4.10
CA LEU A 104 2.39 -18.45 -5.44
C LEU A 104 3.49 -19.53 -5.53
N PRO A 105 4.45 -19.62 -4.58
CA PRO A 105 5.49 -20.66 -4.59
C PRO A 105 4.98 -22.09 -4.36
N LEU A 106 3.69 -22.29 -4.02
CA LEU A 106 3.09 -23.62 -3.93
C LEU A 106 2.70 -24.22 -5.30
N GLN A 107 2.70 -23.40 -6.35
CA GLN A 107 2.42 -23.86 -7.71
C GLN A 107 3.68 -24.47 -8.33
N GLU A 108 3.52 -25.52 -9.14
CA GLU A 108 4.65 -26.23 -9.78
C GLU A 108 5.52 -25.31 -10.65
N ASP A 109 4.89 -24.34 -11.33
CA ASP A 109 5.57 -23.23 -12.02
C ASP A 109 5.02 -21.89 -11.55
N ALA A 110 5.51 -21.42 -10.41
CA ALA A 110 5.12 -20.16 -9.76
C ALA A 110 5.28 -18.90 -10.63
N THR A 111 6.07 -18.96 -11.72
CA THR A 111 6.29 -17.83 -12.63
C THR A 111 5.42 -17.89 -13.89
N SER A 112 4.78 -19.02 -14.14
CA SER A 112 3.87 -19.17 -15.28
C SER A 112 2.67 -18.21 -15.20
N PRO A 113 2.13 -17.76 -16.35
CA PRO A 113 0.87 -17.01 -16.38
C PRO A 113 -0.28 -17.79 -15.73
N ASP A 114 -0.34 -19.10 -15.93
CA ASP A 114 -1.45 -19.94 -15.45
C ASP A 114 -1.45 -20.06 -13.93
N ALA A 115 -0.29 -20.32 -13.31
CA ALA A 115 -0.15 -20.32 -11.85
C ALA A 115 -0.54 -18.98 -11.23
N ARG A 116 -0.13 -17.86 -11.84
CA ARG A 116 -0.50 -16.51 -11.36
C ARG A 116 -2.01 -16.30 -11.43
N GLN A 117 -2.68 -16.73 -12.50
CA GLN A 117 -4.13 -16.63 -12.63
C GLN A 117 -4.86 -17.52 -11.62
N GLU A 118 -4.40 -18.75 -11.42
CA GLU A 118 -5.01 -19.68 -10.47
C GLU A 118 -4.95 -19.13 -9.03
N VAL A 119 -3.79 -18.64 -8.60
CA VAL A 119 -3.63 -18.07 -7.24
C VAL A 119 -4.43 -16.77 -7.08
N LYS A 120 -4.52 -15.94 -8.14
CA LYS A 120 -5.41 -14.77 -8.14
C LYS A 120 -6.88 -15.18 -7.98
N ALA A 121 -7.31 -16.29 -8.57
CA ALA A 121 -8.68 -16.79 -8.45
C ALA A 121 -9.01 -17.23 -7.01
N LYS A 122 -8.05 -17.83 -6.29
CA LYS A 122 -8.17 -18.20 -4.86
C LYS A 122 -8.38 -17.00 -3.93
N GLY A 123 -8.07 -15.79 -4.39
CA GLY A 123 -8.26 -14.55 -3.63
C GLY A 123 -9.65 -14.34 -3.03
N LYS A 124 -10.69 -14.86 -3.68
CA LYS A 124 -12.08 -14.80 -3.17
C LYS A 124 -12.29 -15.62 -1.90
N GLU A 125 -11.50 -16.68 -1.69
CA GLU A 125 -11.58 -17.52 -0.49
C GLU A 125 -10.99 -16.79 0.72
N TRP A 126 -9.89 -16.05 0.51
CA TRP A 126 -9.20 -15.31 1.57
C TRP A 126 -9.84 -13.95 1.87
N PHE A 127 -10.43 -13.31 0.85
CA PHE A 127 -11.00 -11.96 0.94
C PHE A 127 -12.40 -11.93 0.33
N GLN A 128 -13.33 -12.64 0.96
CA GLN A 128 -14.72 -12.87 0.50
C GLN A 128 -15.53 -11.61 0.24
N HIS A 129 -15.13 -10.50 0.85
CA HIS A 129 -15.83 -9.22 0.84
C HIS A 129 -15.02 -8.12 0.15
N SER A 130 -13.90 -8.48 -0.47
CA SER A 130 -13.17 -7.61 -1.40
C SER A 130 -14.00 -7.37 -2.65
N ASP A 131 -13.98 -6.14 -3.17
CA ASP A 131 -14.69 -5.80 -4.41
C ASP A 131 -14.09 -6.54 -5.62
N SER A 132 -12.76 -6.61 -5.65
CA SER A 132 -11.99 -7.38 -6.62
C SER A 132 -10.60 -7.64 -6.07
N PHE A 133 -10.27 -8.91 -5.78
CA PHE A 133 -8.94 -9.27 -5.30
C PHE A 133 -7.87 -8.94 -6.35
N THR A 134 -8.09 -9.34 -7.61
CA THR A 134 -7.19 -9.00 -8.72
C THR A 134 -7.03 -7.50 -8.91
N GLY A 135 -8.13 -6.74 -8.88
CA GLY A 135 -8.07 -5.28 -9.02
C GLY A 135 -7.32 -4.60 -7.87
N ASN A 136 -7.41 -5.14 -6.66
CA ASN A 136 -6.60 -4.71 -5.52
C ASN A 136 -5.10 -5.01 -5.74
N LEU A 137 -4.75 -6.21 -6.21
CA LEU A 137 -3.36 -6.54 -6.54
C LEU A 137 -2.80 -5.62 -7.63
N ASP A 138 -3.56 -5.37 -8.70
CA ASP A 138 -3.15 -4.47 -9.78
C ASP A 138 -2.90 -3.04 -9.26
N ARG A 139 -3.76 -2.55 -8.35
CA ARG A 139 -3.56 -1.26 -7.69
C ARG A 139 -2.29 -1.26 -6.85
N ALA A 140 -2.02 -2.32 -6.11
CA ALA A 140 -0.81 -2.44 -5.30
C ALA A 140 0.45 -2.50 -6.17
N PHE A 141 0.42 -3.19 -7.31
CA PHE A 141 1.56 -3.25 -8.23
C PHE A 141 1.80 -1.93 -8.97
N LYS A 142 0.76 -1.16 -9.28
CA LYS A 142 0.91 0.22 -9.78
C LYS A 142 1.53 1.14 -8.73
N LEU A 143 1.14 0.98 -7.46
CA LEU A 143 1.75 1.69 -6.35
C LEU A 143 3.24 1.32 -6.21
N TRP A 144 3.56 0.03 -6.30
CA TRP A 144 4.95 -0.44 -6.36
C TRP A 144 5.74 0.23 -7.49
N ASP A 145 5.21 0.24 -8.71
CA ASP A 145 5.88 0.86 -9.86
C ASP A 145 6.16 2.36 -9.63
N ALA A 146 5.23 3.08 -9.02
CA ALA A 146 5.41 4.49 -8.69
C ALA A 146 6.53 4.70 -7.66
N VAL A 147 6.53 3.91 -6.59
CA VAL A 147 7.55 4.01 -5.52
C VAL A 147 8.92 3.55 -6.04
N TYR A 148 8.97 2.50 -6.85
CA TYR A 148 10.19 2.05 -7.51
C TYR A 148 10.78 3.14 -8.42
N LYS A 149 9.97 3.79 -9.26
CA LYS A 149 10.45 4.93 -10.09
C LYS A 149 11.01 6.05 -9.23
N GLY A 150 10.34 6.37 -8.12
CA GLY A 150 10.84 7.33 -7.14
C GLY A 150 12.18 6.90 -6.53
N SER A 151 12.33 5.64 -6.17
CA SER A 151 13.56 5.09 -5.57
C SER A 151 14.75 5.08 -6.54
N GLN A 152 14.50 4.93 -7.84
CA GLN A 152 15.55 5.04 -8.86
C GLN A 152 15.92 6.50 -9.21
N SER A 153 15.01 7.43 -8.94
CA SER A 153 15.20 8.87 -9.19
C SER A 153 15.73 9.61 -7.96
N ALA A 154 15.64 9.00 -6.78
CA ALA A 154 16.23 9.50 -5.56
C ALA A 154 17.75 9.47 -5.75
N GLY A 155 18.38 10.65 -5.71
CA GLY A 155 19.80 10.82 -6.00
C GLY A 155 20.73 10.06 -5.04
N LYS A 156 21.99 10.50 -4.97
CA LYS A 156 23.06 9.75 -4.25
C LYS A 156 22.81 9.48 -2.76
N GLU A 157 21.86 10.18 -2.14
CA GLU A 157 21.48 9.99 -0.73
C GLU A 157 20.71 8.69 -0.49
N PHE A 158 20.02 8.17 -1.52
CA PHE A 158 19.27 6.94 -1.42
C PHE A 158 20.15 5.71 -1.69
N LYS A 159 20.57 5.05 -0.61
CA LYS A 159 21.53 3.94 -0.67
C LYS A 159 20.90 2.60 -1.06
N ASP A 160 19.58 2.48 -0.98
CA ASP A 160 18.88 1.20 -1.15
C ASP A 160 18.47 0.90 -2.60
N GLY A 161 18.85 1.74 -3.58
CA GLY A 161 18.44 1.62 -4.99
C GLY A 161 18.64 0.21 -5.59
N LYS A 162 19.71 -0.49 -5.21
CA LYS A 162 19.99 -1.87 -5.65
C LYS A 162 18.98 -2.88 -5.11
N ILE A 163 18.61 -2.78 -3.83
CA ILE A 163 17.63 -3.68 -3.20
C ILE A 163 16.27 -3.53 -3.90
N TRP A 164 15.89 -2.29 -4.22
CA TRP A 164 14.66 -1.99 -4.96
C TRP A 164 14.69 -2.53 -6.39
N ALA A 165 15.82 -2.45 -7.09
CA ALA A 165 15.97 -3.02 -8.43
C ALA A 165 15.85 -4.55 -8.41
N ASN A 166 16.48 -5.22 -7.44
CA ASN A 166 16.39 -6.67 -7.28
C ASN A 166 14.96 -7.12 -6.95
N ALA A 167 14.31 -6.46 -5.99
CA ALA A 167 12.92 -6.72 -5.64
C ALA A 167 11.96 -6.49 -6.82
N ASN A 168 12.21 -5.45 -7.63
CA ASN A 168 11.41 -5.16 -8.81
C ASN A 168 11.56 -6.25 -9.89
N LYS A 169 12.79 -6.72 -10.13
CA LYS A 169 13.03 -7.86 -11.03
C LYS A 169 12.30 -9.10 -10.53
N TRP A 170 12.45 -9.44 -9.26
CA TRP A 170 11.77 -10.57 -8.63
C TRP A 170 10.24 -10.48 -8.74
N LEU A 171 9.67 -9.30 -8.53
CA LEU A 171 8.22 -9.07 -8.63
C LEU A 171 7.72 -9.17 -10.08
N SER A 172 8.53 -8.76 -11.06
CA SER A 172 8.13 -8.75 -12.48
C SER A 172 7.76 -10.12 -13.03
N GLU A 173 8.39 -11.18 -12.50
CA GLU A 173 8.12 -12.58 -12.83
C GLU A 173 6.85 -13.12 -12.15
N ARG A 174 6.33 -12.40 -11.14
CA ARG A 174 5.33 -12.88 -10.18
C ARG A 174 4.04 -12.06 -10.14
N ARG A 175 3.92 -10.99 -10.94
CA ARG A 175 2.75 -10.09 -10.95
C ARG A 175 1.81 -10.32 -12.12
#